data_AF-A0A101AFW0-F1
#
_entry.id   AF-A0A101AFW0-F1
#
_cell.length_a   1.000
_cell.length_b   1.000
_cell.length_c   1.000
_cell.angle_alpha   90.00
_cell.angle_beta   90.00
_cell.angle_gamma   90.00
#
_symmetry.space_group_name_H-M   'P 1'
#
loop_
_entity.id
_entity.type
_entity.pdbx_description
1 polymer ?
#
loop_
_entity_poly.entity_id
_entity_poly.type
_entity_poly.pdbx_seq_one_letter_code
_entity_poly.pdbx_strand_id
1 'polypeptide(L)'
;MPKSLDEGPFFHGTIAKLKVGEFLTAGHRSNYRPEIVMNHIYFTALVDGAGVAAEIAAELAGGQAHPRVYEVEPTGEFEDDPNVTDKKFPGNPTRSYRSTAPLRIVGEITEWTRLTPEQLQLWRERLSALLSSDDAEILN
;
A
#
# COMPACT_ATOMS: atom_id res chain seq x y z
N MET A 1 -12.79 -24.51 -4.88
CA MET A 1 -12.34 -23.73 -6.05
C MET A 1 -11.27 -22.77 -5.54
N PRO A 2 -10.04 -22.74 -6.07
CA PRO A 2 -9.13 -21.67 -5.74
C PRO A 2 -9.80 -20.35 -6.14
N LYS A 3 -9.87 -19.42 -5.20
CA LYS A 3 -10.41 -18.06 -5.38
C LYS A 3 -9.56 -17.43 -6.49
N SER A 4 -10.15 -17.10 -7.65
CA SER A 4 -9.37 -16.37 -8.66
C SER A 4 -9.00 -15.03 -8.05
N LEU A 5 -7.71 -14.76 -7.98
CA LEU A 5 -7.22 -13.44 -7.64
C LEU A 5 -7.63 -12.48 -8.75
N ASP A 6 -7.69 -11.19 -8.43
CA ASP A 6 -8.08 -10.17 -9.41
C ASP A 6 -7.15 -10.18 -10.63
N GLU A 7 -7.67 -9.82 -11.79
CA GLU A 7 -6.88 -9.68 -13.02
C GLU A 7 -6.27 -8.28 -13.18
N GLY A 8 -6.48 -7.40 -12.18
CA GLY A 8 -6.11 -6.00 -12.22
C GLY A 8 -7.21 -5.11 -12.85
N PRO A 9 -6.89 -3.84 -13.20
CA PRO A 9 -5.58 -3.20 -13.01
C PRO A 9 -5.20 -3.10 -11.52
N PHE A 10 -3.88 -3.09 -11.25
CA PHE A 10 -3.35 -2.98 -9.90
C PHE A 10 -2.66 -1.65 -9.67
N PHE A 11 -2.67 -1.20 -8.42
CA PHE A 11 -2.18 0.11 -8.02
C PHE A 11 -1.32 0.02 -6.77
N HIS A 12 -0.21 0.77 -6.78
CA HIS A 12 0.69 0.94 -5.66
C HIS A 12 0.73 2.41 -5.24
N GLY A 13 0.38 2.66 -3.97
CA GLY A 13 0.46 3.98 -3.36
C GLY A 13 1.80 4.19 -2.68
N THR A 14 2.51 5.27 -3.00
CA THR A 14 3.83 5.56 -2.44
C THR A 14 4.15 7.04 -2.45
N ILE A 15 5.26 7.40 -1.81
CA ILE A 15 5.91 8.71 -1.94
C ILE A 15 7.20 8.65 -2.77
N ALA A 16 7.64 7.44 -3.12
CA ALA A 16 8.80 7.22 -3.96
C ALA A 16 8.52 7.76 -5.38
N LYS A 17 9.52 8.43 -5.97
CA LYS A 17 9.45 8.89 -7.35
C LYS A 17 9.93 7.79 -8.29
N LEU A 18 8.99 7.00 -8.79
CA LEU A 18 9.21 5.93 -9.75
C LEU A 18 8.88 6.39 -11.17
N LYS A 19 9.47 5.74 -12.16
CA LYS A 19 9.21 5.98 -13.59
C LYS A 19 8.58 4.76 -14.25
N VAL A 20 7.79 5.00 -15.28
CA VAL A 20 7.26 3.94 -16.14
C VAL A 20 8.41 3.11 -16.71
N GLY A 21 8.27 1.78 -16.64
CA GLY A 21 9.28 0.81 -17.04
C GLY A 21 10.26 0.42 -15.94
N GLU A 22 10.27 1.12 -14.80
CA GLU A 22 11.05 0.68 -13.63
C GLU A 22 10.37 -0.50 -12.93
N PHE A 23 11.17 -1.25 -12.16
CA PHE A 23 10.70 -2.33 -11.31
C PHE A 23 10.82 -1.90 -9.86
N LEU A 24 9.68 -1.90 -9.17
CA LEU A 24 9.64 -1.79 -7.72
C LEU A 24 9.95 -3.16 -7.12
N THR A 25 10.85 -3.22 -6.14
CA THR A 25 11.26 -4.46 -5.47
C THR A 25 10.94 -4.41 -3.98
N ALA A 26 10.88 -5.57 -3.33
CA ALA A 26 10.93 -5.64 -1.87
C ALA A 26 12.30 -5.19 -1.33
N GLY A 27 12.44 -5.09 -0.01
CA GLY A 27 13.68 -4.68 0.67
C GLY A 27 13.71 -3.23 1.13
N HIS A 28 12.60 -2.48 0.95
CA HIS A 28 12.46 -1.13 1.49
C HIS A 28 12.03 -1.16 2.96
N ARG A 29 12.32 -0.08 3.70
CA ARG A 29 11.86 0.08 5.07
C ARG A 29 10.35 0.26 5.12
N SER A 30 9.71 -0.26 6.18
CA SER A 30 8.28 -0.03 6.42
C SER A 30 7.99 1.45 6.61
N ASN A 31 6.84 1.91 6.10
CA ASN A 31 6.33 3.26 6.37
C ASN A 31 5.96 3.46 7.85
N TYR A 32 5.59 2.37 8.55
CA TYR A 32 5.13 2.43 9.94
C TYR A 32 6.27 2.19 10.95
N ARG A 33 7.17 1.26 10.65
CA ARG A 33 8.29 0.87 11.52
C ARG A 33 9.61 0.89 10.74
N PRO A 34 10.34 2.02 10.69
CA PRO A 34 11.55 2.17 9.87
C PRO A 34 12.66 1.13 10.14
N GLU A 35 12.63 0.47 11.28
CA GLU A 35 13.50 -0.64 11.68
C GLU A 35 13.20 -1.96 10.95
N ILE A 36 11.99 -2.11 10.37
CA ILE A 36 11.57 -3.30 9.65
C ILE A 36 11.86 -3.14 8.15
N VAL A 37 12.60 -4.09 7.59
CA VAL A 37 12.79 -4.24 6.14
C VAL A 37 11.67 -5.13 5.59
N MET A 38 10.89 -4.61 4.65
CA MET A 38 9.76 -5.32 4.06
C MET A 38 10.24 -6.37 3.05
N ASN A 39 9.80 -7.61 3.23
CA ASN A 39 10.04 -8.76 2.35
C ASN A 39 9.07 -8.80 1.17
N HIS A 40 8.00 -8.01 1.24
CA HIS A 40 6.94 -7.96 0.24
C HIS A 40 6.69 -6.54 -0.25
N ILE A 41 6.14 -6.46 -1.46
CA ILE A 41 5.60 -5.25 -2.08
C ILE A 41 4.09 -5.35 -2.02
N TYR A 42 3.45 -4.27 -1.59
CA TYR A 42 2.01 -4.23 -1.36
C TYR A 42 1.32 -3.42 -2.46
N PHE A 43 0.20 -3.90 -2.97
CA PHE A 43 -0.57 -3.25 -4.01
C PHE A 43 -2.05 -3.63 -3.89
N THR A 44 -2.94 -2.94 -4.59
CA THR A 44 -4.39 -3.16 -4.50
C THR A 44 -5.03 -3.07 -5.88
N ALA A 45 -6.15 -3.75 -6.09
CA ALA A 45 -6.98 -3.57 -7.28
C ALA A 45 -7.93 -2.36 -7.20
N LEU A 46 -7.82 -1.53 -6.14
CA LEU A 46 -8.61 -0.31 -5.95
C LEU A 46 -7.71 0.94 -6.00
N VAL A 47 -7.91 1.79 -7.00
CA VAL A 47 -7.14 3.04 -7.16
C VAL A 47 -7.24 3.94 -5.93
N ASP A 48 -8.44 4.10 -5.36
CA ASP A 48 -8.65 4.89 -4.14
C ASP A 48 -7.94 4.26 -2.94
N GLY A 49 -7.86 2.93 -2.86
CA GLY A 49 -7.10 2.23 -1.83
C GLY A 49 -5.61 2.56 -1.89
N ALA A 50 -5.04 2.58 -3.10
CA ALA A 50 -3.66 3.02 -3.32
C ALA A 50 -3.49 4.52 -3.01
N GLY A 51 -4.48 5.35 -3.35
CA GLY A 51 -4.51 6.77 -3.00
C GLY A 51 -4.42 7.02 -1.49
N VAL A 52 -5.24 6.30 -0.71
CA VAL A 52 -5.20 6.35 0.76
C VAL A 52 -3.83 5.92 1.28
N ALA A 53 -3.26 4.83 0.76
CA ALA A 53 -1.94 4.36 1.16
C ALA A 53 -0.83 5.40 0.86
N ALA A 54 -0.89 6.05 -0.30
CA ALA A 54 0.05 7.10 -0.68
C ALA A 54 -0.04 8.31 0.26
N GLU A 55 -1.25 8.73 0.62
CA GLU A 55 -1.48 9.86 1.52
C GLU A 55 -1.03 9.54 2.95
N ILE A 56 -1.31 8.33 3.45
CA ILE A 56 -0.79 7.86 4.74
C ILE A 56 0.75 7.84 4.74
N ALA A 57 1.38 7.34 3.67
CA ALA A 57 2.83 7.34 3.55
C ALA A 57 3.42 8.76 3.56
N ALA A 58 2.73 9.72 2.93
CA ALA A 58 3.12 11.12 2.97
C ALA A 58 3.01 11.72 4.38
N GLU A 59 1.93 11.41 5.11
CA GLU A 59 1.75 11.82 6.52
C GLU A 59 2.85 11.25 7.42
N LEU A 60 3.17 9.96 7.28
CA LEU A 60 4.24 9.29 8.03
C LEU A 60 5.63 9.86 7.72
N ALA A 61 5.85 10.35 6.50
CA ALA A 61 7.07 11.05 6.10
C ALA A 61 7.11 12.54 6.51
N GLY A 62 6.21 12.98 7.39
CA GLY A 62 6.18 14.35 7.91
C GLY A 62 5.44 15.35 7.00
N GLY A 63 4.58 14.87 6.10
CA GLY A 63 3.68 15.69 5.29
C GLY A 63 4.34 16.50 4.16
N GLN A 64 5.67 16.43 4.01
CA GLN A 64 6.40 17.12 2.94
C GLN A 64 6.51 16.27 1.66
N ALA A 65 6.30 14.96 1.79
CA ALA A 65 6.38 14.04 0.68
C ALA A 65 5.10 14.11 -0.16
N HIS A 66 5.26 14.03 -1.49
CA HIS A 66 4.12 14.09 -2.40
C HIS A 66 3.56 12.68 -2.59
N PRO A 67 2.28 12.44 -2.26
CA PRO A 67 1.65 11.14 -2.49
C PRO A 67 1.50 10.87 -3.99
N ARG A 68 1.85 9.66 -4.41
CA ARG A 68 1.80 9.17 -5.79
C ARG A 68 1.11 7.83 -5.84
N VAL A 69 0.35 7.61 -6.91
CA VAL A 69 -0.26 6.32 -7.22
C VAL A 69 0.30 5.86 -8.55
N TYR A 70 0.83 4.64 -8.58
CA TYR A 70 1.31 4.01 -9.80
C TYR A 70 0.42 2.84 -10.15
N GLU A 71 0.05 2.73 -11.42
CA GLU A 71 -0.46 1.47 -11.95
C GLU A 71 0.73 0.52 -12.12
N VAL A 72 0.53 -0.72 -11.70
CA VAL A 72 1.59 -1.71 -11.61
C VAL A 72 1.16 -3.06 -12.18
N GLU A 73 2.12 -3.78 -12.74
CA GLU A 73 1.93 -5.17 -13.17
C GLU A 73 2.81 -6.09 -12.32
N PRO A 74 2.23 -7.09 -11.63
CA PRO A 74 3.00 -8.14 -10.99
C PRO A 74 3.83 -8.92 -12.00
N THR A 75 5.12 -9.11 -11.71
CA THR A 75 6.01 -9.92 -12.56
C THR A 75 6.04 -11.40 -12.17
N GLY A 76 5.37 -11.76 -11.08
CA GLY A 76 5.29 -13.11 -10.54
C GLY A 76 4.03 -13.30 -9.70
N GLU A 77 4.02 -14.38 -8.92
CA GLU A 77 2.89 -14.72 -8.06
C GLU A 77 2.67 -13.69 -6.94
N PHE A 78 1.44 -13.56 -6.51
CA PHE A 78 1.03 -12.70 -5.40
C PHE A 78 -0.11 -13.36 -4.62
N GLU A 79 -0.32 -12.87 -3.40
CA GLU A 79 -1.33 -13.40 -2.48
C GLU A 79 -2.13 -12.27 -1.82
N ASP A 80 -3.27 -12.61 -1.21
CA ASP A 80 -4.07 -11.69 -0.40
C ASP A 80 -3.20 -11.11 0.75
N ASP A 81 -3.27 -9.80 0.99
CA ASP A 81 -2.51 -9.17 2.09
C ASP A 81 -3.10 -9.60 3.45
N PRO A 82 -2.35 -10.34 4.30
CA PRO A 82 -2.86 -10.81 5.58
C PRO A 82 -3.03 -9.69 6.61
N ASN A 83 -2.50 -8.48 6.36
CA ASN A 83 -2.68 -7.34 7.26
C ASN A 83 -4.10 -6.78 7.21
N VAL A 84 -4.83 -7.01 6.11
CA VAL A 84 -6.19 -6.46 5.90
C VAL A 84 -7.22 -7.50 5.46
N THR A 85 -6.79 -8.70 5.08
CA THR A 85 -7.64 -9.84 4.74
C THR A 85 -8.03 -10.61 5.99
N ASP A 86 -9.32 -10.96 6.13
CA ASP A 86 -9.88 -11.74 7.24
C ASP A 86 -9.60 -11.13 8.64
N LYS A 87 -9.39 -9.81 8.72
CA LYS A 87 -9.20 -9.08 9.99
C LYS A 87 -10.51 -8.53 10.52
N LYS A 88 -10.91 -7.36 10.01
CA LYS A 88 -12.16 -6.68 10.45
C LYS A 88 -13.39 -7.23 9.74
N PHE A 89 -13.21 -7.71 8.52
CA PHE A 89 -14.27 -8.26 7.67
C PHE A 89 -13.77 -9.56 7.04
N PRO A 90 -14.67 -10.52 6.77
CA PRO A 90 -14.30 -11.77 6.10
C PRO A 90 -13.85 -11.51 4.65
N GLY A 91 -12.83 -12.23 4.22
CA GLY A 91 -12.21 -12.13 2.91
C GLY A 91 -11.34 -10.89 2.73
N ASN A 92 -11.15 -10.50 1.48
CA ASN A 92 -10.30 -9.36 1.07
C ASN A 92 -11.16 -8.26 0.43
N PRO A 93 -12.00 -7.53 1.20
CA PRO A 93 -12.87 -6.50 0.64
C PRO A 93 -12.07 -5.31 0.10
N THR A 94 -10.85 -5.10 0.62
CA THR A 94 -9.95 -4.03 0.16
C THR A 94 -9.20 -4.40 -1.12
N ARG A 95 -9.32 -5.65 -1.59
CA ARG A 95 -8.61 -6.20 -2.75
C ARG A 95 -7.12 -5.86 -2.68
N SER A 96 -6.54 -6.03 -1.50
CA SER A 96 -5.13 -5.72 -1.21
C SER A 96 -4.30 -6.99 -1.28
N TYR A 97 -3.14 -6.88 -1.89
CA TYR A 97 -2.28 -7.99 -2.25
C TYR A 97 -0.83 -7.68 -1.86
N ARG A 98 -0.05 -8.74 -1.75
CA ARG A 98 1.40 -8.64 -1.58
C ARG A 98 2.15 -9.63 -2.46
N SER A 99 3.35 -9.26 -2.89
CA SER A 99 4.24 -10.13 -3.67
C SER A 99 5.69 -9.96 -3.25
N THR A 100 6.47 -11.03 -3.33
CA THR A 100 7.94 -10.99 -3.22
C THR A 100 8.59 -10.69 -4.57
N ALA A 101 7.89 -10.96 -5.68
CA ALA A 101 8.35 -10.65 -7.02
C ALA A 101 8.24 -9.14 -7.28
N PRO A 102 9.11 -8.57 -8.12
CA PRO A 102 9.03 -7.16 -8.48
C PRO A 102 7.69 -6.77 -9.12
N LEU A 103 7.31 -5.51 -8.99
CA LEU A 103 6.18 -4.93 -9.72
C LEU A 103 6.72 -4.00 -10.80
N ARG A 104 6.25 -4.15 -12.04
CA ARG A 104 6.58 -3.25 -13.14
C ARG A 104 5.69 -2.01 -13.08
N ILE A 105 6.28 -0.83 -13.11
CA ILE A 105 5.52 0.42 -13.18
C ILE A 105 5.04 0.62 -14.62
N VAL A 106 3.72 0.67 -14.82
CA VAL A 106 3.11 0.86 -16.14
C VAL A 106 2.59 2.27 -16.37
N GLY A 107 2.20 2.97 -15.32
CA GLY A 107 1.70 4.34 -15.42
C GLY A 107 1.71 5.05 -14.07
N GLU A 108 1.67 6.38 -14.09
CA GLU A 108 1.36 7.19 -12.91
C GLU A 108 -0.11 7.62 -13.03
N ILE A 109 -0.91 7.31 -12.01
CA ILE A 109 -2.31 7.69 -11.93
C ILE A 109 -2.39 8.98 -11.13
N THR A 110 -3.01 10.02 -11.72
CA THR A 110 -3.19 11.33 -11.07
C THR A 110 -4.62 11.56 -10.57
N GLU A 111 -5.56 10.72 -11.00
CA GLU A 111 -6.98 10.82 -10.70
C GLU A 111 -7.37 9.75 -9.68
N TRP A 112 -7.48 10.15 -8.42
CA TRP A 112 -8.03 9.33 -7.34
C TRP A 112 -8.70 10.23 -6.30
N THR A 113 -9.54 9.63 -5.47
CA THR A 113 -10.26 10.36 -4.41
C THR A 113 -9.28 10.78 -3.31
N ARG A 114 -9.08 12.09 -3.17
CA ARG A 114 -8.25 12.67 -2.11
C ARG A 114 -8.94 12.56 -0.76
N LEU A 115 -8.18 12.29 0.29
CA LEU A 115 -8.73 12.34 1.64
C LEU A 115 -9.06 13.78 2.00
N THR A 116 -10.22 13.98 2.64
CA THR A 116 -10.55 15.28 3.21
C THR A 116 -9.66 15.57 4.42
N PRO A 117 -9.50 16.86 4.81
CA PRO A 117 -8.75 17.21 6.01
C PRO A 117 -9.21 16.47 7.27
N GLU A 118 -10.52 16.21 7.40
CA GLU A 118 -11.10 15.46 8.53
C GLU A 118 -10.69 13.98 8.49
N GLN A 119 -10.66 13.37 7.30
CA GLN A 119 -10.21 11.99 7.13
C GLN A 119 -8.72 11.84 7.40
N LEU A 120 -7.90 12.81 6.94
CA LEU A 120 -6.46 12.86 7.26
C LEU A 120 -6.22 13.01 8.76
N GLN A 121 -6.99 13.87 9.44
CA GLN A 121 -6.90 14.03 10.89
C GLN A 121 -7.21 12.72 11.62
N LEU A 122 -8.26 12.00 11.21
CA LEU A 122 -8.59 10.69 11.76
C LEU A 122 -7.47 9.67 11.54
N TRP A 123 -6.83 9.71 10.36
CA TRP A 123 -5.66 8.86 10.10
C TRP A 123 -4.49 9.21 11.00
N ARG A 124 -4.16 10.50 11.19
CA ARG A 124 -3.09 10.91 12.11
C ARG A 124 -3.30 10.40 13.53
N GLU A 125 -4.52 10.46 14.03
CA GLU A 125 -4.88 9.93 15.36
C GLU A 125 -4.69 8.41 15.42
N ARG A 126 -5.15 7.68 14.40
CA ARG A 126 -4.95 6.22 14.30
C ARG A 126 -3.48 5.84 14.20
N LEU A 127 -2.70 6.55 13.38
CA LEU A 127 -1.27 6.32 13.21
C LEU A 127 -0.53 6.58 14.52
N SER A 128 -0.84 7.66 15.23
CA SER A 128 -0.27 7.95 16.55
C SER A 128 -0.53 6.82 17.54
N ALA A 129 -1.75 6.30 17.58
CA ALA A 129 -2.10 5.16 18.43
C ALA A 129 -1.37 3.86 18.02
N LEU A 130 -1.27 3.58 16.72
CA LEU A 130 -0.56 2.42 16.18
C LEU A 130 0.95 2.46 16.46
N LEU A 131 1.58 3.62 16.29
CA LEU A 131 3.01 3.83 16.50
C LEU A 131 3.39 3.81 17.99
N SER A 132 2.46 4.18 18.87
CA SER A 132 2.67 4.18 20.33
C SER A 132 2.36 2.82 20.97
N SER A 133 1.80 1.87 20.22
CA SER A 133 1.46 0.54 20.70
C SER A 133 2.53 -0.48 20.29
N ASP A 134 3.12 -1.16 21.27
CA ASP A 134 4.07 -2.25 21.03
C ASP A 134 3.39 -3.51 20.44
N ASP A 135 2.05 -3.57 20.45
CA ASP A 135 1.27 -4.74 20.01
C ASP A 135 0.94 -4.72 18.50
N ALA A 136 1.21 -3.61 17.80
CA ALA A 136 0.97 -3.53 16.36
C ALA A 136 2.05 -4.30 15.58
N GLU A 137 1.85 -5.61 15.44
CA GLU A 137 2.70 -6.54 14.69
C GLU A 137 2.51 -6.32 13.17
N ILE A 138 3.63 -6.10 12.46
CA ILE A 138 3.63 -6.04 10.99
C ILE A 138 3.85 -7.45 10.47
N LEU A 139 2.84 -8.03 9.81
CA LEU A 139 2.96 -9.32 9.14
C LEU A 139 3.71 -9.11 7.83
N ASN A 140 5.03 -9.23 7.94
CA ASN A 140 5.99 -9.11 6.85
C ASN A 140 6.13 -10.43 6.11
#